data_AF-A0A2H3I7B2-F1
#
_entry.id   AF-A0A2H3I7B2-F1
#
_cell.length_a   1.000
_cell.length_b   1.000
_cell.length_c   1.000
_cell.angle_alpha   90.00
_cell.angle_beta   90.00
_cell.angle_gamma   90.00
#
_symmetry.space_group_name_H-M   'P 1'
#
loop_
_entity.id
_entity.type
_entity.pdbx_description
1 polymer ?
#
loop_
_entity_poly.entity_id
_entity_poly.type
_entity_poly.pdbx_seq_one_letter_code
_entity_poly.pdbx_strand_id
1 'polypeptide(L)'
;MTTDNTTVLAKFNGLCAEQGLLGRRDGMEDSDRIDGITDDTTLLRFLQANHMDLSTALRQFQEATKFHRTRNVARLYDLISVHDFEDTRQLYPHWTGRRDSRGLPILMIDMAHLDQAAMVHWRETTEIPSQDACTDGGKITPDMEQRASVLHDYITRFVFPLCSAMKDRPETSTPISRSVYVVCNAPSYFSRMWSFLKKFVDPVTANKIAVLKSADVYGTLNQYISHDNIPTQFGGGFRFSNGMLPDLCPAIQQAMHWSNPSSKTLPPGPIKWKENGHGRIVIATGTANGVRRATELASLVEIKAKKSDVLLN
;
A
#
# COMPACT_ATOMS: atom_id res chain seq x y z
N MET A 1 4.85 8.20 -19.30
CA MET A 1 6.23 8.59 -18.90
C MET A 1 6.88 9.31 -20.08
N THR A 2 7.72 10.31 -19.83
CA THR A 2 8.55 10.90 -20.88
C THR A 2 9.69 9.95 -21.26
N THR A 3 10.25 10.08 -22.46
CA THR A 3 11.41 9.30 -22.93
C THR A 3 12.62 9.44 -21.98
N ASP A 4 12.77 10.64 -21.40
CA ASP A 4 13.81 10.93 -20.41
C ASP A 4 13.63 10.12 -19.11
N ASN A 5 12.42 10.05 -18.57
CA ASN A 5 12.13 9.27 -17.35
C ASN A 5 12.39 7.77 -17.53
N THR A 6 12.15 7.24 -18.74
CA THR A 6 12.40 5.82 -19.06
C THR A 6 13.91 5.53 -19.06
N THR A 7 14.70 6.47 -19.58
CA THR A 7 16.16 6.37 -19.60
C THR A 7 16.74 6.46 -18.18
N VAL A 8 16.23 7.37 -17.35
CA VAL A 8 16.66 7.51 -15.94
C VAL A 8 16.32 6.25 -15.14
N LEU A 9 15.12 5.68 -15.32
CA LEU A 9 14.74 4.43 -14.66
C LEU A 9 15.64 3.26 -15.06
N ALA A 10 15.99 3.12 -16.34
CA ALA A 10 16.89 2.07 -16.80
C ALA A 10 18.29 2.18 -16.18
N LYS A 11 18.83 3.40 -16.09
CA LYS A 11 20.11 3.67 -15.40
C LYS A 11 20.02 3.31 -13.91
N PHE A 12 18.94 3.73 -13.26
CA PHE A 12 18.73 3.43 -11.84
C PHE A 12 18.63 1.93 -11.55
N ASN A 13 17.90 1.21 -12.41
CA ASN A 13 17.79 -0.25 -12.34
C ASN A 13 19.18 -0.90 -12.44
N GLY A 14 20.02 -0.48 -13.41
CA GLY A 14 21.41 -0.94 -13.54
C GLY A 14 22.24 -0.72 -12.28
N LEU A 15 22.20 0.48 -11.69
CA LEU A 15 22.89 0.79 -10.44
C LEU A 15 22.41 -0.10 -9.28
N CYS A 16 21.10 -0.35 -9.18
CA CYS A 16 20.54 -1.24 -8.17
C CYS A 16 20.98 -2.70 -8.38
N ALA A 17 21.12 -3.14 -9.63
CA ALA A 17 21.58 -4.48 -9.98
C ALA A 17 23.05 -4.69 -9.60
N GLU A 18 23.92 -3.73 -9.94
CA GLU A 18 25.35 -3.74 -9.58
C GLU A 18 25.58 -3.83 -8.06
N GLN A 19 24.66 -3.24 -7.28
CA GLN A 19 24.69 -3.27 -5.81
C GLN A 19 23.95 -4.48 -5.21
N GLY A 20 23.44 -5.40 -6.03
CA GLY A 20 22.74 -6.60 -5.58
C GLY A 20 21.39 -6.33 -4.88
N LEU A 21 20.74 -5.19 -5.15
CA LEU A 21 19.53 -4.75 -4.45
C LEU A 21 18.23 -5.33 -5.04
N LEU A 22 18.28 -5.86 -6.26
CA LEU A 22 17.11 -6.34 -7.01
C LEU A 22 16.69 -7.78 -6.69
N GLY A 23 17.45 -8.48 -5.84
CA GLY A 23 17.14 -9.84 -5.42
C GLY A 23 15.84 -9.94 -4.60
N ARG A 24 15.21 -11.13 -4.65
CA ARG A 24 14.09 -11.48 -3.76
C ARG A 24 14.51 -11.32 -2.30
N ARG A 25 13.56 -10.95 -1.45
CA ARG A 25 13.81 -10.80 0.00
C ARG A 25 13.74 -12.16 0.68
N ASP A 26 14.50 -12.29 1.76
CA ASP A 26 14.53 -13.50 2.57
C ASP A 26 13.12 -13.82 3.10
N GLY A 27 12.73 -15.10 3.01
CA GLY A 27 11.41 -15.57 3.41
C GLY A 27 10.32 -15.52 2.34
N MET A 28 10.58 -14.92 1.17
CA MET A 28 9.66 -14.98 0.04
C MET A 28 9.74 -16.32 -0.71
N GLU A 29 8.60 -16.80 -1.18
CA GLU A 29 8.52 -17.99 -2.04
C GLU A 29 8.78 -17.62 -3.51
N ASP A 30 9.20 -18.59 -4.34
CA ASP A 30 9.45 -18.34 -5.78
C ASP A 30 8.21 -17.85 -6.53
N SER A 31 7.03 -18.32 -6.09
CA SER A 31 5.75 -17.89 -6.63
C SER A 31 5.29 -16.54 -6.09
N ASP A 32 5.92 -15.97 -5.06
CA ASP A 32 5.56 -14.63 -4.59
C ASP A 32 5.94 -13.59 -5.64
N ARG A 33 5.12 -12.55 -5.78
CA ARG A 33 5.46 -11.42 -6.64
C ARG A 33 6.38 -10.44 -5.92
N ILE A 34 7.25 -9.81 -6.71
CA ILE A 34 8.19 -8.76 -6.25
C ILE A 34 7.56 -7.35 -6.26
N ASP A 35 6.25 -7.26 -6.54
CA ASP A 35 5.52 -6.01 -6.55
C ASP A 35 5.68 -5.30 -5.19
N GLY A 36 5.97 -4.00 -5.20
CA GLY A 36 6.17 -3.21 -3.99
C GLY A 36 7.54 -3.42 -3.31
N ILE A 37 8.44 -4.21 -3.93
CA ILE A 37 9.76 -4.54 -3.37
C ILE A 37 10.90 -4.14 -4.32
N THR A 38 10.95 -4.76 -5.51
CA THR A 38 12.05 -4.55 -6.48
C THR A 38 11.54 -4.35 -7.91
N ASP A 39 10.22 -4.26 -8.12
CA ASP A 39 9.64 -3.98 -9.42
C ASP A 39 9.87 -2.53 -9.87
N ASP A 40 9.74 -2.28 -11.18
CA ASP A 40 9.96 -0.95 -11.77
C ASP A 40 9.10 0.15 -11.13
N THR A 41 7.87 -0.16 -10.70
CA THR A 41 7.01 0.80 -10.00
C THR A 41 7.62 1.23 -8.68
N THR A 42 8.23 0.29 -7.95
CA THR A 42 8.92 0.56 -6.69
C THR A 42 10.16 1.41 -6.93
N LEU A 43 11.00 1.04 -7.88
CA LEU A 43 12.20 1.82 -8.23
C LEU A 43 11.85 3.25 -8.66
N LEU A 44 10.80 3.41 -9.46
CA LEU A 44 10.31 4.72 -9.87
C LEU A 44 9.83 5.56 -8.68
N ARG A 45 9.23 4.96 -7.64
CA ARG A 45 8.83 5.71 -6.44
C ARG A 45 10.02 6.31 -5.72
N PHE A 46 11.12 5.58 -5.60
CA PHE A 46 12.36 6.12 -5.02
C PHE A 46 12.91 7.25 -5.89
N LEU A 47 12.92 7.10 -7.21
CA LEU A 47 13.32 8.20 -8.11
C LEU A 47 12.42 9.43 -7.94
N GLN A 48 11.10 9.27 -8.00
CA GLN A 48 10.15 10.37 -7.88
C GLN A 48 10.23 11.09 -6.53
N ALA A 49 10.45 10.33 -5.43
CA ALA A 49 10.62 10.89 -4.10
C ALA A 49 11.90 11.73 -3.97
N ASN A 50 12.91 11.47 -4.81
CA ASN A 50 14.19 12.17 -4.81
C ASN A 50 14.36 13.03 -6.07
N HIS A 51 13.26 13.52 -6.67
CA HIS A 51 13.31 14.41 -7.83
C HIS A 51 14.11 13.85 -9.03
N MET A 52 14.05 12.53 -9.23
CA MET A 52 14.79 11.77 -10.23
C MET A 52 16.32 11.76 -10.04
N ASP A 53 16.82 12.18 -8.86
CA ASP A 53 18.24 12.10 -8.52
C ASP A 53 18.66 10.65 -8.23
N LEU A 54 19.53 10.12 -9.09
CA LEU A 54 19.96 8.71 -9.03
C LEU A 54 20.70 8.37 -7.73
N SER A 55 21.58 9.27 -7.27
CA SER A 55 22.45 9.02 -6.11
C SER A 55 21.63 8.98 -4.81
N THR A 56 20.77 9.97 -4.60
CA THR A 56 19.92 10.07 -3.42
C THR A 56 18.86 8.98 -3.42
N ALA A 57 18.26 8.67 -4.59
CA ALA A 57 17.35 7.53 -4.73
C ALA A 57 18.03 6.20 -4.41
N LEU A 58 19.27 5.99 -4.86
CA LEU A 58 20.02 4.76 -4.58
C LEU A 58 20.29 4.62 -3.09
N ARG A 59 20.76 5.69 -2.45
CA ARG A 59 20.99 5.71 -1.00
C ARG A 59 19.70 5.41 -0.22
N GLN A 60 18.60 6.08 -0.57
CA GLN A 60 17.32 5.84 0.09
C GLN A 60 16.82 4.39 -0.13
N PHE A 61 17.00 3.83 -1.32
CA PHE A 61 16.63 2.44 -1.61
C PHE A 61 17.52 1.42 -0.87
N GLN A 62 18.82 1.70 -0.74
CA GLN A 62 19.74 0.90 0.09
C GLN A 62 19.34 0.91 1.57
N GLU A 63 19.03 2.09 2.12
CA GLU A 63 18.56 2.25 3.50
C GLU A 63 17.26 1.48 3.74
N ALA A 64 16.27 1.64 2.85
CA ALA A 64 15.01 0.90 2.92
C ALA A 64 15.22 -0.62 2.80
N THR A 65 16.07 -1.07 1.88
CA THR A 65 16.39 -2.49 1.70
C THR A 65 17.08 -3.08 2.92
N LYS A 66 18.04 -2.35 3.51
CA LYS A 66 18.72 -2.74 4.74
C LYS A 66 17.71 -2.88 5.89
N PHE A 67 16.86 -1.87 6.08
CA PHE A 67 15.82 -1.90 7.11
C PHE A 67 14.88 -3.10 6.92
N HIS A 68 14.34 -3.33 5.73
CA HIS A 68 13.44 -4.47 5.48
C HIS A 68 14.10 -5.82 5.79
N ARG A 69 15.39 -5.96 5.47
CA ARG A 69 16.17 -7.16 5.78
C ARG A 69 16.39 -7.29 7.29
N THR A 70 16.92 -6.26 7.96
CA THR A 70 17.23 -6.32 9.39
C THR A 70 15.99 -6.51 10.26
N ARG A 71 14.82 -6.08 9.78
CA ARG A 71 13.55 -6.19 10.50
C ARG A 71 12.72 -7.40 10.07
N ASN A 72 13.25 -8.24 9.18
CA ASN A 72 12.58 -9.43 8.63
C ASN A 72 11.18 -9.16 8.06
N VAL A 73 10.94 -7.98 7.47
CA VAL A 73 9.58 -7.52 7.10
C VAL A 73 8.89 -8.47 6.12
N ALA A 74 9.62 -8.93 5.09
CA ALA A 74 9.05 -9.82 4.08
C ALA A 74 8.59 -11.16 4.68
N ARG A 75 9.40 -11.71 5.59
CA ARG A 75 9.08 -12.93 6.34
C ARG A 75 7.93 -12.71 7.31
N LEU A 76 7.96 -11.61 8.07
CA LEU A 76 6.92 -11.23 9.01
C LEU A 76 5.57 -11.02 8.30
N TYR A 77 5.56 -10.52 7.06
CA TYR A 77 4.33 -10.34 6.28
C TYR A 77 3.51 -11.63 6.18
N ASP A 78 4.19 -12.78 6.10
CA ASP A 78 3.57 -14.10 6.02
C ASP A 78 3.28 -14.75 7.38
N LEU A 79 3.75 -14.17 8.48
CA LEU A 79 3.69 -14.76 9.81
C LEU A 79 2.97 -13.93 10.86
N ILE A 80 2.82 -12.62 10.65
CA ILE A 80 2.10 -11.73 11.54
C ILE A 80 0.71 -12.28 11.83
N SER A 81 0.29 -12.19 13.10
CA SER A 81 -1.06 -12.61 13.45
C SER A 81 -2.09 -11.69 12.78
N VAL A 82 -3.23 -12.26 12.36
CA VAL A 82 -4.34 -11.45 11.84
C VAL A 82 -4.78 -10.41 12.86
N HIS A 83 -4.75 -10.77 14.15
CA HIS A 83 -5.05 -9.85 15.24
C HIS A 83 -4.11 -8.64 15.23
N ASP A 84 -2.79 -8.84 15.26
CA ASP A 84 -1.81 -7.74 15.31
C ASP A 84 -1.88 -6.86 14.06
N PHE A 85 -2.12 -7.46 12.90
CA PHE A 85 -2.31 -6.71 11.66
C PHE A 85 -3.54 -5.78 11.76
N GLU A 86 -4.69 -6.32 12.17
CA GLU A 86 -5.95 -5.57 12.23
C GLU A 86 -6.00 -4.55 13.37
N ASP A 87 -5.40 -4.89 14.50
CA ASP A 87 -5.16 -3.99 15.63
C ASP A 87 -4.33 -2.77 15.18
N THR A 88 -3.20 -3.02 14.51
CA THR A 88 -2.36 -1.94 13.98
C THR A 88 -3.09 -1.13 12.91
N ARG A 89 -3.87 -1.78 12.02
CA ARG A 89 -4.56 -1.13 10.89
C ARG A 89 -5.51 -0.02 11.33
N GLN A 90 -6.05 -0.10 12.54
CA GLN A 90 -6.93 0.93 13.12
C GLN A 90 -6.20 2.24 13.44
N LEU A 91 -4.87 2.19 13.62
CA LEU A 91 -4.05 3.33 14.03
C LEU A 91 -3.39 4.05 12.85
N TYR A 92 -3.47 3.49 11.65
CA TYR A 92 -2.83 4.02 10.44
C TYR A 92 -3.84 4.22 9.31
N PRO A 93 -3.55 5.11 8.33
CA PRO A 93 -4.41 5.24 7.18
C PRO A 93 -4.51 3.92 6.40
N HIS A 94 -5.73 3.45 6.20
CA HIS A 94 -5.99 2.16 5.58
C HIS A 94 -6.93 2.30 4.39
N TRP A 95 -6.76 1.37 3.43
CA TRP A 95 -7.53 1.41 2.20
C TRP A 95 -8.99 1.07 2.46
N THR A 96 -9.88 1.91 1.94
CA THR A 96 -11.34 1.77 2.07
C THR A 96 -11.95 0.71 1.15
N GLY A 97 -11.17 0.15 0.20
CA GLY A 97 -11.70 -0.62 -0.93
C GLY A 97 -12.12 0.26 -2.13
N ARG A 98 -12.08 1.59 -1.96
CA ARG A 98 -12.50 2.58 -2.96
C ARG A 98 -11.32 3.23 -3.67
N ARG A 99 -11.60 3.83 -4.83
CA ARG A 99 -10.64 4.56 -5.66
C ARG A 99 -11.23 5.91 -6.10
N ASP A 100 -10.36 6.87 -6.36
CA ASP A 100 -10.73 8.10 -7.05
C ASP A 100 -10.91 7.84 -8.57
N SER A 101 -11.33 8.84 -9.32
CA SER A 101 -11.58 8.77 -10.77
C SER A 101 -10.33 8.50 -11.61
N ARG A 102 -9.14 8.65 -11.02
CA ARG A 102 -7.84 8.32 -11.64
C ARG A 102 -7.41 6.88 -11.34
N GLY A 103 -8.16 6.17 -10.51
CA GLY A 103 -7.86 4.82 -10.05
C GLY A 103 -6.94 4.77 -8.82
N LEU A 104 -6.67 5.89 -8.16
CA LEU A 104 -5.83 5.91 -6.95
C LEU A 104 -6.63 5.36 -5.76
N PRO A 105 -6.06 4.46 -4.94
CA PRO A 105 -6.73 3.98 -3.74
C PRO A 105 -6.95 5.12 -2.75
N ILE A 106 -8.14 5.15 -2.15
CA ILE A 106 -8.52 6.10 -1.10
C ILE A 106 -8.22 5.46 0.25
N LEU A 107 -7.22 5.99 0.94
CA LEU A 107 -6.84 5.63 2.30
C LEU A 107 -7.45 6.62 3.28
N MET A 108 -7.99 6.11 4.37
CA MET A 108 -8.65 6.92 5.38
C MET A 108 -8.09 6.66 6.77
N ILE A 109 -8.06 7.72 7.57
CA ILE A 109 -7.85 7.65 9.02
C ILE A 109 -8.78 8.63 9.72
N ASP A 110 -9.33 8.20 10.84
CA ASP A 110 -10.16 9.03 11.70
C ASP A 110 -9.39 9.42 12.95
N MET A 111 -9.07 10.72 13.07
CA MET A 111 -8.32 11.23 14.23
C MET A 111 -9.11 11.14 15.54
N ALA A 112 -10.44 11.00 15.49
CA ALA A 112 -11.24 10.76 16.70
C ALA A 112 -10.93 9.40 17.34
N HIS A 113 -10.39 8.44 16.56
CA HIS A 113 -10.00 7.11 17.04
C HIS A 113 -8.52 7.04 17.46
N LEU A 114 -7.78 8.16 17.38
CA LEU A 114 -6.42 8.30 17.90
C LEU A 114 -6.45 8.97 19.28
N ASP A 115 -7.33 8.49 20.16
CA ASP A 115 -7.52 9.01 21.50
C ASP A 115 -6.40 8.59 22.47
N GLN A 116 -6.54 8.94 23.75
CA GLN A 116 -5.54 8.62 24.76
C GLN A 116 -5.30 7.10 24.90
N ALA A 117 -6.36 6.29 24.82
CA ALA A 117 -6.25 4.84 24.96
C ALA A 117 -5.51 4.24 23.75
N ALA A 118 -5.88 4.67 22.53
CA ALA A 118 -5.20 4.28 21.30
C ALA A 118 -3.70 4.66 21.33
N MET A 119 -3.36 5.85 21.84
CA MET A 119 -1.97 6.28 21.95
C MET A 119 -1.18 5.55 23.06
N VAL A 120 -1.83 5.11 24.15
CA VAL A 120 -1.20 4.23 25.15
C VAL A 120 -0.89 2.89 24.51
N HIS A 121 -1.88 2.26 23.88
CA HIS A 121 -1.70 0.99 23.19
C HIS A 121 -0.62 1.05 22.11
N TRP A 122 -0.63 2.11 21.28
CA TRP A 122 0.44 2.33 20.31
C TRP A 122 1.82 2.40 20.97
N ARG A 123 1.97 3.13 22.08
CA ARG A 123 3.25 3.20 22.83
C ARG A 123 3.69 1.84 23.36
N GLU A 124 2.77 1.02 23.88
CA GLU A 124 3.11 -0.34 24.32
C GLU A 124 3.74 -1.14 23.17
N THR A 125 3.27 -0.96 21.93
CA THR A 125 3.89 -1.61 20.76
C THR A 125 5.28 -1.08 20.40
N THR A 126 5.62 0.15 20.80
CA THR A 126 6.96 0.73 20.61
C THR A 126 7.98 0.21 21.62
N GLU A 127 7.52 -0.26 22.77
CA GLU A 127 8.35 -0.79 23.85
C GLU A 127 8.63 -2.29 23.69
N ILE A 128 7.97 -2.97 22.74
CA ILE A 128 8.23 -4.36 22.39
C ILE A 128 9.67 -4.49 21.89
N PRO A 129 10.50 -5.36 22.48
CA PRO A 129 11.82 -5.64 21.94
C PRO A 129 11.73 -6.26 20.55
N SER A 130 12.50 -5.71 19.61
CA SER A 130 12.64 -6.27 18.26
C SER A 130 13.02 -7.75 18.32
N GLN A 131 12.25 -8.59 17.65
CA GLN A 131 12.60 -10.00 17.50
C GLN A 131 13.47 -10.21 16.26
N ASP A 132 14.67 -10.76 16.47
CA ASP A 132 15.68 -10.96 15.43
C ASP A 132 15.34 -12.11 14.45
N ALA A 133 14.44 -13.02 14.83
CA ALA A 133 14.07 -14.17 14.00
C ALA A 133 12.56 -14.43 14.01
N CYS A 134 11.91 -14.27 12.85
CA CYS A 134 10.53 -14.72 12.63
C CYS A 134 10.54 -16.17 12.12
N THR A 135 10.33 -17.14 13.02
CA THR A 135 10.32 -18.58 12.71
C THR A 135 8.90 -19.13 12.62
N ASP A 136 8.70 -20.15 11.77
CA ASP A 136 7.41 -20.85 11.69
C ASP A 136 7.11 -21.56 13.01
N GLY A 137 5.87 -21.43 13.50
CA GLY A 137 5.43 -22.05 14.76
C GLY A 137 5.94 -21.37 16.04
N GLY A 138 6.79 -20.35 15.93
CA GLY A 138 7.22 -19.53 17.06
C GLY A 138 6.16 -18.48 17.44
N LYS A 139 6.13 -18.07 18.72
CA LYS A 139 5.35 -16.90 19.13
C LYS A 139 6.05 -15.64 18.61
N ILE A 140 5.42 -14.97 17.64
CA ILE A 140 5.91 -13.72 17.07
C ILE A 140 5.18 -12.56 17.73
N THR A 141 5.94 -11.61 18.27
CA THR A 141 5.41 -10.39 18.86
C THR A 141 6.08 -9.21 18.16
N PRO A 142 5.52 -8.72 17.05
CA PRO A 142 6.17 -7.68 16.26
C PRO A 142 6.02 -6.32 16.93
N ASP A 143 7.08 -5.52 16.91
CA ASP A 143 7.04 -4.15 17.41
C ASP A 143 6.37 -3.18 16.43
N MET A 144 6.22 -1.92 16.85
CA MET A 144 5.56 -0.87 16.07
C MET A 144 6.15 -0.70 14.67
N GLU A 145 7.48 -0.66 14.52
CA GLU A 145 8.11 -0.43 13.21
C GLU A 145 7.87 -1.62 12.28
N GLN A 146 7.97 -2.84 12.80
CA GLN A 146 7.66 -4.07 12.07
C GLN A 146 6.20 -4.10 11.61
N ARG A 147 5.26 -3.80 12.53
CA ARG A 147 3.81 -3.73 12.24
C ARG A 147 3.49 -2.66 11.19
N ALA A 148 4.02 -1.45 11.35
CA ALA A 148 3.81 -0.35 10.42
C ALA A 148 4.38 -0.67 9.02
N SER A 149 5.53 -1.34 8.96
CA SER A 149 6.15 -1.76 7.71
C SER A 149 5.31 -2.80 6.99
N VAL A 150 4.74 -3.76 7.71
CA VAL A 150 3.81 -4.75 7.14
C VAL A 150 2.54 -4.09 6.60
N LEU A 151 1.98 -3.09 7.29
CA LEU A 151 0.83 -2.33 6.76
C LEU A 151 1.18 -1.52 5.52
N HIS A 152 2.37 -0.90 5.49
CA HIS A 152 2.85 -0.23 4.30
C HIS A 152 3.01 -1.24 3.14
N ASP A 153 3.60 -2.40 3.40
CA ASP A 153 3.73 -3.50 2.44
C ASP A 153 2.36 -3.97 1.91
N TYR A 154 1.31 -3.97 2.73
CA TYR A 154 -0.03 -4.27 2.25
C TYR A 154 -0.50 -3.29 1.16
N ILE A 155 -0.20 -2.00 1.34
CA ILE A 155 -0.53 -0.97 0.34
C ILE A 155 0.31 -1.18 -0.93
N THR A 156 1.62 -1.35 -0.78
CA THR A 156 2.55 -1.35 -1.92
C THR A 156 2.58 -2.66 -2.68
N ARG A 157 2.45 -3.79 -1.98
CA ARG A 157 2.55 -5.14 -2.54
C ARG A 157 1.21 -5.72 -2.93
N PHE A 158 0.09 -5.22 -2.41
CA PHE A 158 -1.25 -5.72 -2.75
C PHE A 158 -2.16 -4.66 -3.37
N VAL A 159 -2.40 -3.54 -2.68
CA VAL A 159 -3.39 -2.53 -3.11
C VAL A 159 -2.97 -1.84 -4.41
N PHE A 160 -1.70 -1.42 -4.52
CA PHE A 160 -1.18 -0.76 -5.72
C PHE A 160 -1.23 -1.66 -6.96
N PRO A 161 -0.76 -2.92 -6.92
CA PRO A 161 -0.92 -3.83 -8.05
C PRO A 161 -2.39 -4.09 -8.42
N LEU A 162 -3.27 -4.25 -7.42
CA LEU A 162 -4.70 -4.43 -7.66
C LEU A 162 -5.29 -3.24 -8.43
N CYS A 163 -5.05 -2.02 -7.94
CA CYS A 163 -5.55 -0.80 -8.58
C CYS A 163 -4.91 -0.57 -9.96
N SER A 164 -3.66 -0.98 -10.15
CA SER A 164 -2.95 -0.89 -11.44
C SER A 164 -3.56 -1.76 -12.52
N ALA A 165 -4.00 -2.96 -12.15
CA ALA A 165 -4.56 -3.92 -13.08
C ALA A 165 -5.97 -3.54 -13.59
N MET A 166 -6.65 -2.68 -12.84
CA MET A 166 -7.98 -2.19 -13.20
C MET A 166 -7.98 -1.38 -14.50
N LYS A 167 -9.00 -1.62 -15.34
CA LYS A 167 -9.15 -1.01 -16.67
C LYS A 167 -10.14 0.15 -16.72
N ASP A 168 -10.91 0.37 -15.66
CA ASP A 168 -11.91 1.44 -15.50
C ASP A 168 -11.26 2.78 -15.08
N ARG A 169 -10.04 3.06 -15.51
CA ARG A 169 -9.29 4.27 -15.17
C ARG A 169 -8.70 4.92 -16.43
N PRO A 170 -8.51 6.25 -16.47
CA PRO A 170 -8.04 6.93 -17.68
C PRO A 170 -6.68 6.43 -18.20
N GLU A 171 -5.70 6.29 -17.30
CA GLU A 171 -4.30 6.00 -17.65
C GLU A 171 -3.92 4.53 -17.44
N THR A 172 -4.59 3.60 -18.12
CA THR A 172 -4.46 2.14 -17.88
C THR A 172 -3.05 1.56 -18.06
N SER A 173 -2.17 2.23 -18.80
CA SER A 173 -0.77 1.83 -19.02
C SER A 173 0.20 2.28 -17.93
N THR A 174 -0.19 3.24 -17.09
CA THR A 174 0.66 3.76 -16.01
C THR A 174 0.33 3.04 -14.71
N PRO A 175 1.27 2.32 -14.06
CA PRO A 175 1.02 1.69 -12.77
C PRO A 175 0.64 2.70 -11.68
N ILE A 176 -0.22 2.29 -10.75
CA ILE A 176 -0.57 3.04 -9.55
C ILE A 176 0.57 2.89 -8.54
N SER A 177 1.12 4.02 -8.10
CA SER A 177 2.27 4.08 -7.18
C SER A 177 2.06 4.98 -5.97
N ARG A 178 0.85 5.52 -5.81
CA ARG A 178 0.48 6.48 -4.76
C ARG A 178 -1.00 6.37 -4.41
N SER A 179 -1.35 6.89 -3.24
CA SER A 179 -2.70 6.93 -2.70
C SER A 179 -3.24 8.35 -2.56
N VAL A 180 -4.56 8.46 -2.42
CA VAL A 180 -5.22 9.64 -1.83
C VAL A 180 -5.40 9.36 -0.35
N TYR A 181 -4.92 10.25 0.53
CA TYR A 181 -5.13 10.16 1.97
C TYR A 181 -6.21 11.16 2.38
N VAL A 182 -7.24 10.68 3.07
CA VAL A 182 -8.30 11.51 3.63
C VAL A 182 -8.27 11.36 5.14
N VAL A 183 -7.97 12.46 5.84
CA VAL A 183 -7.94 12.52 7.30
C VAL A 183 -9.25 13.16 7.77
N CYS A 184 -9.99 12.45 8.60
CA CYS A 184 -11.26 12.93 9.14
C CYS A 184 -11.17 13.25 10.64
N ASN A 185 -12.09 14.11 11.10
CA ASN A 185 -12.15 14.61 12.47
C ASN A 185 -10.83 15.18 13.00
N ALA A 186 -10.06 15.84 12.12
CA ALA A 186 -8.85 16.52 12.54
C ALA A 186 -9.16 17.59 13.61
N PRO A 187 -8.37 17.69 14.69
CA PRO A 187 -8.60 18.69 15.73
C PRO A 187 -8.67 20.10 15.15
N SER A 188 -9.47 20.98 15.75
CA SER A 188 -9.68 22.36 15.26
C SER A 188 -8.39 23.18 15.13
N TYR A 189 -7.35 22.83 15.89
CA TYR A 189 -6.02 23.45 15.82
C TYR A 189 -5.11 22.89 14.71
N PHE A 190 -5.50 21.80 14.02
CA PHE A 190 -4.68 21.14 13.00
C PHE A 190 -4.30 22.09 11.86
N SER A 191 -5.23 22.91 11.38
CA SER A 191 -4.97 23.90 10.32
C SER A 191 -3.88 24.91 10.70
N ARG A 192 -3.83 25.30 11.97
CA ARG A 192 -2.80 26.21 12.50
C ARG A 192 -1.45 25.49 12.62
N MET A 193 -1.44 24.27 13.15
CA MET A 193 -0.26 23.42 13.23
C MET A 193 0.34 23.14 11.84
N TRP A 194 -0.50 22.76 10.87
CA TRP A 194 -0.06 22.48 9.50
C TRP A 194 0.57 23.70 8.81
N SER A 195 0.05 24.90 9.08
CA SER A 195 0.61 26.15 8.54
C SER A 195 2.04 26.43 9.04
N PHE A 196 2.39 25.95 10.24
CA PHE A 196 3.75 25.98 10.77
C PHE A 196 4.60 24.83 10.18
N LEU A 197 4.07 23.59 10.18
CA LEU A 197 4.79 22.40 9.70
C LEU A 197 5.15 22.47 8.21
N LYS A 198 4.33 23.12 7.37
CA LYS A 198 4.63 23.30 5.94
C LYS A 198 5.99 23.94 5.64
N LYS A 199 6.59 24.67 6.58
CA LYS A 199 7.93 25.26 6.43
C LYS A 199 9.07 24.24 6.59
N PHE A 200 8.78 23.07 7.14
CA PHE A 200 9.74 22.01 7.47
C PHE A 200 9.48 20.71 6.71
N VAL A 201 8.39 20.65 5.93
CA VAL A 201 8.05 19.52 5.06
C VAL A 201 8.55 19.81 3.66
N ASP A 202 9.07 18.77 2.99
CA ASP A 202 9.46 18.85 1.58
C ASP A 202 8.35 19.53 0.73
N PRO A 203 8.69 20.52 -0.13
CA PRO A 203 7.71 21.28 -0.89
C PRO A 203 6.76 20.43 -1.74
N VAL A 204 7.22 19.30 -2.30
CA VAL A 204 6.38 18.42 -3.12
C VAL A 204 5.32 17.75 -2.26
N THR A 205 5.67 17.34 -1.04
CA THR A 205 4.73 16.78 -0.07
C THR A 205 3.77 17.83 0.46
N ALA A 206 4.27 19.02 0.82
CA ALA A 206 3.46 20.13 1.32
C ALA A 206 2.38 20.57 0.32
N ASN A 207 2.71 20.61 -0.97
CA ASN A 207 1.80 21.02 -2.04
C ASN A 207 0.69 19.99 -2.34
N LYS A 208 0.84 18.74 -1.89
CA LYS A 208 -0.16 17.68 -2.10
C LYS A 208 -1.18 17.60 -0.96
N ILE A 209 -0.93 18.27 0.16
CA ILE A 209 -1.79 18.19 1.36
C ILE A 209 -2.75 19.38 1.38
N ALA A 210 -4.04 19.09 1.19
CA ALA A 210 -5.13 20.05 1.34
C ALA A 210 -5.75 19.93 2.75
N VAL A 211 -5.79 21.05 3.49
CA VAL A 211 -6.54 21.15 4.75
C VAL A 211 -7.77 21.98 4.49
N LEU A 212 -8.93 21.34 4.52
CA LEU A 212 -10.21 21.92 4.11
C LEU A 212 -11.05 22.29 5.33
N LYS A 213 -11.90 23.32 5.18
CA LYS A 213 -12.98 23.58 6.13
C LYS A 213 -14.11 22.61 5.85
N SER A 214 -14.88 22.23 6.88
CA SER A 214 -15.96 21.24 6.75
C SER A 214 -16.95 21.53 5.61
N ALA A 215 -17.27 22.82 5.37
CA ALA A 215 -18.18 23.23 4.28
C ALA A 215 -17.63 22.97 2.87
N ASP A 216 -16.30 22.94 2.70
CA ASP A 216 -15.64 22.79 1.40
C ASP A 216 -15.23 21.33 1.11
N VAL A 217 -15.37 20.42 2.08
CA VAL A 217 -14.89 19.05 1.98
C VAL A 217 -15.58 18.31 0.84
N TYR A 218 -16.92 18.26 0.82
CA TYR A 218 -17.66 17.55 -0.22
C TYR A 218 -17.32 18.07 -1.61
N GLY A 219 -17.42 19.39 -1.81
CA GLY A 219 -17.18 20.04 -3.09
C GLY A 219 -15.77 19.78 -3.62
N THR A 220 -14.77 19.71 -2.74
CA THR A 220 -13.40 19.37 -3.12
C THR A 220 -13.24 17.89 -3.46
N LEU A 221 -13.75 16.98 -2.62
CA LEU A 221 -13.64 15.54 -2.85
C LEU A 221 -14.36 15.13 -4.13
N ASN A 222 -15.55 15.69 -4.39
CA ASN A 222 -16.39 15.37 -5.55
C ASN A 222 -15.78 15.79 -6.91
N GLN A 223 -14.70 16.60 -6.91
CA GLN A 223 -13.93 16.87 -8.14
C GLN A 223 -13.17 15.64 -8.64
N TYR A 224 -12.81 14.72 -7.74
CA TYR A 224 -11.95 13.58 -8.06
C TYR A 224 -12.53 12.23 -7.61
N ILE A 225 -13.46 12.22 -6.66
CA ILE A 225 -14.01 11.00 -6.06
C ILE A 225 -15.51 10.98 -6.34
N SER A 226 -16.01 9.88 -6.91
CA SER A 226 -17.45 9.69 -7.12
C SER A 226 -18.22 9.76 -5.79
N HIS A 227 -19.44 10.30 -5.82
CA HIS A 227 -20.33 10.39 -4.66
C HIS A 227 -20.39 9.08 -3.83
N ASP A 228 -20.53 7.93 -4.49
CA ASP A 228 -20.63 6.61 -3.85
C ASP A 228 -19.35 6.14 -3.16
N ASN A 229 -18.23 6.82 -3.42
CA ASN A 229 -16.92 6.57 -2.81
C ASN A 229 -16.55 7.65 -1.78
N ILE A 230 -17.35 8.72 -1.63
CA ILE A 230 -17.14 9.76 -0.61
C ILE A 230 -17.84 9.32 0.69
N PRO A 231 -17.17 9.39 1.85
CA PRO A 231 -17.78 9.11 3.15
C PRO A 231 -19.08 9.89 3.42
N THR A 232 -20.07 9.25 4.04
CA THR A 232 -21.35 9.88 4.41
C THR A 232 -21.18 11.08 5.32
N GLN A 233 -20.21 11.05 6.24
CA GLN A 233 -19.85 12.19 7.11
C GLN A 233 -19.36 13.43 6.33
N PHE A 234 -19.00 13.25 5.06
CA PHE A 234 -18.63 14.32 4.14
C PHE A 234 -19.70 14.60 3.10
N GLY A 235 -20.92 14.06 3.24
CA GLY A 235 -22.03 14.26 2.29
C GLY A 235 -22.07 13.29 1.10
N GLY A 236 -21.24 12.24 1.11
CA GLY A 236 -21.25 11.19 0.09
C GLY A 236 -22.13 9.98 0.43
N GLY A 237 -22.00 8.91 -0.37
CA GLY A 237 -22.75 7.66 -0.23
C GLY A 237 -22.03 6.53 0.52
N PHE A 238 -20.74 6.67 0.82
CA PHE A 238 -19.92 5.61 1.39
C PHE A 238 -19.99 5.56 2.92
N ARG A 239 -20.43 4.44 3.50
CA ARG A 239 -20.47 4.26 4.96
C ARG A 239 -19.10 3.85 5.49
N PHE A 240 -18.25 4.83 5.75
CA PHE A 240 -16.94 4.61 6.35
C PHE A 240 -17.03 4.47 7.87
N SER A 241 -16.28 3.52 8.43
CA SER A 241 -15.94 3.46 9.85
C SER A 241 -14.47 3.09 10.02
N ASN A 242 -13.79 3.68 11.00
CA ASN A 242 -12.37 3.40 11.24
C ASN A 242 -12.15 1.90 11.46
N GLY A 243 -11.17 1.31 10.76
CA GLY A 243 -10.86 -0.11 10.89
C GLY A 243 -11.80 -1.05 10.13
N MET A 244 -12.78 -0.56 9.37
CA MET A 244 -13.60 -1.44 8.52
C MET A 244 -12.73 -2.19 7.50
N LEU A 245 -13.12 -3.41 7.14
CA LEU A 245 -12.49 -4.12 6.02
C LEU A 245 -12.73 -3.34 4.70
N PRO A 246 -11.84 -3.47 3.71
CA PRO A 246 -12.03 -2.84 2.41
C PRO A 246 -13.36 -3.25 1.78
N ASP A 247 -14.22 -2.26 1.52
CA ASP A 247 -15.47 -2.44 0.78
C ASP A 247 -15.20 -2.15 -0.69
N LEU A 248 -14.96 -3.22 -1.45
CA LEU A 248 -14.46 -3.15 -2.80
C LEU A 248 -15.48 -2.52 -3.74
N CYS A 249 -15.05 -1.51 -4.50
CA CYS A 249 -15.90 -0.93 -5.54
C CYS A 249 -16.33 -1.98 -6.58
N PRO A 250 -17.51 -1.84 -7.21
CA PRO A 250 -18.07 -2.85 -8.12
C PRO A 250 -17.13 -3.28 -9.25
N ALA A 251 -16.36 -2.34 -9.79
CA ALA A 251 -15.39 -2.64 -10.85
C ALA A 251 -14.33 -3.65 -10.39
N ILE A 252 -13.78 -3.51 -9.19
CA ILE A 252 -12.81 -4.48 -8.63
C ILE A 252 -13.48 -5.84 -8.43
N GLN A 253 -14.68 -5.85 -7.83
CA GLN A 253 -15.42 -7.09 -7.59
C GLN A 253 -15.74 -7.85 -8.89
N GLN A 254 -15.99 -7.14 -9.99
CA GLN A 254 -16.29 -7.72 -11.30
C GLN A 254 -15.04 -8.19 -12.05
N ALA A 255 -13.90 -7.51 -11.87
CA ALA A 255 -12.65 -7.86 -12.55
C ALA A 255 -11.97 -9.11 -11.99
N MET A 256 -12.22 -9.46 -10.73
CA MET A 256 -11.60 -10.60 -10.05
C MET A 256 -12.41 -11.89 -10.26
N HIS A 257 -11.73 -13.01 -10.52
CA HIS A 257 -12.31 -14.35 -10.49
C HIS A 257 -12.22 -14.91 -9.08
N TRP A 258 -13.29 -14.75 -8.29
CA TRP A 258 -13.33 -15.13 -6.88
C TRP A 258 -13.39 -16.64 -6.67
N SER A 259 -12.57 -17.17 -5.75
CA SER A 259 -12.58 -18.58 -5.37
C SER A 259 -13.91 -18.99 -4.72
N ASN A 260 -14.54 -18.07 -3.99
CA ASN A 260 -15.90 -18.20 -3.49
C ASN A 260 -16.81 -17.16 -4.17
N PRO A 261 -17.59 -17.54 -5.20
CA PRO A 261 -18.47 -16.62 -5.92
C PRO A 261 -19.53 -15.95 -5.05
N SER A 262 -19.91 -16.58 -3.93
CA SER A 262 -20.91 -16.07 -3.00
C SER A 262 -20.38 -14.98 -2.07
N SER A 263 -19.06 -14.78 -1.98
CA SER A 263 -18.41 -13.80 -1.10
C SER A 263 -17.31 -13.04 -1.84
N LYS A 264 -17.65 -11.89 -2.40
CA LYS A 264 -16.72 -11.00 -3.14
C LYS A 264 -16.06 -9.96 -2.22
N THR A 265 -15.49 -10.45 -1.12
CA THR A 265 -14.92 -9.62 -0.04
C THR A 265 -13.51 -10.07 0.28
N LEU A 266 -12.71 -9.17 0.84
CA LEU A 266 -11.39 -9.50 1.38
C LEU A 266 -11.50 -9.85 2.86
N PRO A 267 -10.79 -10.89 3.34
CA PRO A 267 -10.73 -11.20 4.76
C PRO A 267 -9.80 -10.22 5.50
N PRO A 268 -9.84 -10.20 6.85
CA PRO A 268 -8.85 -9.49 7.65
C PRO A 268 -7.44 -10.06 7.46
N GLY A 269 -6.42 -9.27 7.77
CA GLY A 269 -5.00 -9.60 7.78
C GLY A 269 -4.28 -9.31 6.45
N PRO A 270 -2.99 -9.66 6.35
CA PRO A 270 -2.20 -9.36 5.16
C PRO A 270 -2.66 -10.21 3.96
N ILE A 271 -2.56 -9.60 2.77
CA ILE A 271 -2.91 -10.20 1.49
C ILE A 271 -1.75 -9.93 0.53
N LYS A 272 -1.36 -10.90 -0.30
CA LYS A 272 -0.30 -10.74 -1.30
C LYS A 272 -0.71 -11.32 -2.64
N TRP A 273 0.02 -10.91 -3.68
CA TRP A 273 -0.07 -11.54 -4.98
C TRP A 273 0.99 -12.63 -5.15
N LYS A 274 0.58 -13.74 -5.76
CA LYS A 274 1.47 -14.79 -6.25
C LYS A 274 1.26 -15.00 -7.74
N GLU A 275 2.29 -15.45 -8.43
CA GLU A 275 2.18 -15.95 -9.79
C GLU A 275 1.57 -17.36 -9.79
N ASN A 276 0.69 -17.61 -10.75
CA ASN A 276 0.38 -18.96 -11.21
C ASN A 276 0.73 -19.05 -12.70
N GLY A 277 0.78 -20.25 -13.27
CA GLY A 277 1.14 -20.45 -14.69
C GLY A 277 0.25 -19.72 -15.71
N HIS A 278 -0.84 -19.09 -15.27
CA HIS A 278 -1.87 -18.47 -16.10
C HIS A 278 -2.12 -16.97 -15.80
N GLY A 279 -1.40 -16.38 -14.82
CA GLY A 279 -1.65 -15.02 -14.35
C GLY A 279 -1.30 -14.86 -12.87
N ARG A 280 -2.09 -14.04 -12.16
CA ARG A 280 -1.84 -13.75 -10.74
C ARG A 280 -2.98 -14.27 -9.87
N ILE A 281 -2.64 -14.75 -8.68
CA ILE A 281 -3.59 -15.13 -7.63
C ILE A 281 -3.42 -14.25 -6.40
N VAL A 282 -4.53 -13.99 -5.73
CA VAL A 282 -4.60 -13.24 -4.48
C VAL A 282 -4.63 -14.24 -3.33
N ILE A 283 -3.66 -14.13 -2.41
CA ILE A 283 -3.53 -15.01 -1.25
C ILE A 283 -3.71 -14.20 0.03
N ALA A 284 -4.65 -14.61 0.90
CA ALA A 284 -4.63 -14.20 2.30
C ALA A 284 -3.53 -14.98 3.03
N THR A 285 -2.61 -14.25 3.64
CA THR A 285 -1.41 -14.77 4.33
C THR A 285 -1.38 -14.31 5.80
N GLY A 286 -0.32 -14.64 6.55
CA GLY A 286 -0.21 -14.38 7.99
C GLY A 286 -0.65 -15.60 8.81
N THR A 287 -0.97 -15.36 10.09
CA THR A 287 -1.29 -16.42 11.06
C THR A 287 -2.65 -16.20 11.70
N ALA A 288 -3.49 -17.22 11.71
CA ALA A 288 -4.77 -17.23 12.43
C ALA A 288 -4.78 -18.40 13.42
N ASN A 289 -5.11 -18.12 14.68
CA ASN A 289 -5.10 -19.14 15.76
C ASN A 289 -3.77 -19.93 15.86
N GLY A 290 -2.64 -19.24 15.65
CA GLY A 290 -1.31 -19.86 15.67
C GLY A 290 -0.93 -20.67 14.43
N VAL A 291 -1.82 -20.77 13.43
CA VAL A 291 -1.58 -21.51 12.19
C VAL A 291 -1.38 -20.55 11.02
N ARG A 292 -0.29 -20.73 10.26
CA ARG A 292 -0.04 -19.97 9.03
C ARG A 292 -1.13 -20.28 8.01
N ARG A 293 -1.72 -19.25 7.42
CA ARG A 293 -2.72 -19.38 6.36
C ARG A 293 -2.11 -19.02 5.00
N ALA A 294 -2.57 -19.70 3.97
CA ALA A 294 -2.29 -19.39 2.58
C ALA A 294 -3.57 -19.68 1.78
N THR A 295 -4.57 -18.82 1.93
CA THR A 295 -5.90 -19.03 1.33
C THR A 295 -6.01 -18.25 0.03
N GLU A 296 -6.27 -18.94 -1.07
CA GLU A 296 -6.55 -18.31 -2.37
C GLU A 296 -7.93 -17.65 -2.34
N LEU A 297 -7.96 -16.33 -2.55
CA LEU A 297 -9.18 -15.52 -2.53
C LEU A 297 -9.79 -15.35 -3.91
N ALA A 298 -8.94 -15.14 -4.90
CA ALA A 298 -9.32 -14.87 -6.28
C ALA A 298 -8.11 -14.97 -7.21
N SER A 299 -8.38 -15.00 -8.51
CA SER A 299 -7.37 -14.81 -9.56
C SER A 299 -7.68 -13.62 -10.46
N LEU A 300 -6.64 -13.09 -11.07
CA LEU A 300 -6.70 -12.02 -12.06
C LEU A 300 -5.92 -12.48 -13.31
N VAL A 301 -6.64 -12.60 -14.42
CA VAL A 301 -6.05 -13.02 -15.70
C VAL A 301 -5.34 -11.83 -16.31
N GLU A 302 -4.02 -11.92 -16.44
CA GLU A 302 -3.26 -10.96 -17.22
C GLU A 302 -3.25 -11.41 -18.68
N ILE A 303 -4.00 -10.71 -19.52
CA ILE A 303 -3.82 -10.84 -20.97
C ILE A 303 -2.43 -10.28 -21.27
N LYS A 304 -1.44 -11.17 -21.48
CA LYS A 304 -0.09 -10.75 -21.91
C LYS A 304 -0.25 -9.87 -23.14
N ALA A 305 0.18 -8.61 -23.04
CA ALA A 305 0.36 -7.79 -24.22
C ALA A 305 1.33 -8.53 -25.16
N LYS A 306 0.93 -8.76 -26.41
CA LYS A 306 1.86 -9.26 -27.44
C LYS A 306 3.07 -8.33 -27.42
N LYS A 307 4.26 -8.88 -27.19
CA LYS A 307 5.50 -8.18 -27.56
C LYS A 307 5.33 -7.81 -29.02
N SER A 308 5.17 -6.52 -29.30
CA SER A 308 5.33 -6.00 -30.65
C SER A 308 6.77 -6.27 -31.02
N ASP A 309 6.98 -7.22 -31.93
CA ASP A 309 8.25 -7.46 -32.61
C ASP A 309 8.64 -6.16 -33.32
N VAL A 310 9.46 -5.34 -32.65
CA VAL A 310 10.27 -4.34 -33.33
C VAL A 310 11.40 -5.13 -33.97
N LEU A 311 11.10 -5.70 -35.13
CA LEU A 311 12.12 -6.18 -36.05
C LEU A 311 12.93 -4.97 -36.51
N LEU A 312 14.21 -5.03 -36.22
CA LEU A 312 15.25 -4.27 -36.91
C LEU A 312 15.09 -4.50 -38.42
N ASN A 313 14.86 -3.42 -39.15
CA ASN A 313 15.34 -3.18 -40.51
C ASN A 313 15.52 -1.68 -40.67
#